data_AF-A0A497NKS9-F1
#
_entry.id   AF-A0A497NKS9-F1
#
_cell.length_a   1.000
_cell.length_b   1.000
_cell.length_c   1.000
_cell.angle_alpha   90.00
_cell.angle_beta   90.00
_cell.angle_gamma   90.00
#
_symmetry.space_group_name_H-M   'P 1'
#
loop_
_entity.id
_entity.type
_entity.pdbx_description
1 polymer ?
#
loop_
_entity_poly.entity_id
_entity_poly.type
_entity_poly.pdbx_seq_one_letter_code
_entity_poly.pdbx_strand_id
1 'polypeptide(L)'
;MYLNEKDHTKDYKSLVRTHREIRIGDTTVKIGRKRSIGEYQPRKFELERTNVWSFPEGGGNSPKRLQEKLASQMVRNLILRYSKPEERILDQICGSGTVLKECKILGRRDIGVDINYDYINANFDRLNFDYTH
;
A
#
# COMPACT_ATOMS: atom_id res chain seq x y z
N MET A 1 -8.45 -5.01 16.87
CA MET A 1 -9.10 -3.72 17.19
C MET A 1 -9.57 -3.12 15.87
N TYR A 2 -10.88 -3.11 15.61
CA TYR A 2 -11.45 -2.50 14.40
C TYR A 2 -11.80 -1.06 14.77
N LEU A 3 -11.09 -0.10 14.19
CA LEU A 3 -11.31 1.33 14.39
C LEU A 3 -11.74 1.91 13.03
N ASN A 4 -12.72 2.81 13.05
CA ASN A 4 -13.37 3.35 11.86
C ASN A 4 -12.37 4.15 11.00
N GLU A 5 -12.42 3.98 9.68
CA GLU A 5 -11.61 4.71 8.69
C GLU A 5 -11.59 6.24 8.92
N LYS A 6 -12.72 6.80 9.39
CA LYS A 6 -12.86 8.23 9.70
C LYS A 6 -12.04 8.68 10.91
N ASP A 7 -11.82 7.82 11.90
CA ASP A 7 -11.12 8.17 13.13
C ASP A 7 -9.60 8.15 12.91
N HIS A 8 -9.08 7.11 12.27
CA HIS A 8 -7.67 7.04 11.91
C HIS A 8 -7.23 8.12 10.91
N THR A 9 -8.14 8.55 10.02
CA THR A 9 -7.85 9.69 9.13
C THR A 9 -7.61 10.97 9.93
N LYS A 10 -8.33 11.19 11.04
CA LYS A 10 -8.10 12.35 11.92
C LYS A 10 -6.79 12.19 12.69
N ASP A 11 -6.51 11.00 13.19
CA ASP A 11 -5.28 10.69 13.93
C ASP A 11 -4.04 10.93 13.06
N TYR A 12 -4.03 10.40 11.83
CA TYR A 12 -2.96 10.65 10.86
C TYR A 12 -2.81 12.15 10.55
N LYS A 13 -3.92 12.88 10.34
CA LYS A 13 -3.88 14.34 10.10
C LYS A 13 -3.30 15.10 11.30
N SER A 14 -3.56 14.67 12.52
CA SER A 14 -2.97 15.24 13.73
C SER A 14 -1.47 14.95 13.80
N LEU A 15 -1.07 13.70 13.51
CA LEU A 15 0.32 13.25 13.52
C LEU A 15 1.20 14.07 12.57
N VAL A 16 0.77 14.27 11.31
CA VAL A 16 1.59 15.01 10.32
C VAL A 16 1.73 16.51 10.60
N ARG A 17 0.97 17.06 11.56
CA ARG A 17 1.13 18.45 12.02
C ARG A 17 2.31 18.59 12.97
N THR A 18 2.62 17.54 13.74
CA THR A 18 3.66 17.56 14.78
C THR A 18 4.90 16.76 14.39
N HIS A 19 4.75 15.77 13.52
CA HIS A 19 5.82 14.86 13.10
C HIS A 19 5.98 14.86 11.57
N ARG A 20 7.24 14.71 11.11
CA ARG A 20 7.59 14.59 9.67
C ARG A 20 8.15 13.22 9.30
N GLU A 21 8.32 12.36 10.30
CA GLU A 21 8.81 11.01 10.16
C GLU A 21 8.26 10.12 11.26
N ILE A 22 8.21 8.82 10.98
CA ILE A 22 7.85 7.75 11.91
C ILE A 22 8.88 6.64 11.79
N ARG A 23 9.02 5.83 12.84
CA ARG A 23 9.98 4.73 12.89
C ARG A 23 9.24 3.40 12.86
N ILE A 24 9.61 2.53 11.93
CA ILE A 24 9.08 1.17 11.82
C ILE A 24 10.26 0.22 11.93
N GLY A 25 10.38 -0.45 13.08
CA GLY A 25 11.59 -1.19 13.44
C GLY A 25 12.81 -0.27 13.43
N ASP A 26 13.81 -0.60 12.61
CA ASP A 26 15.02 0.22 12.44
C ASP A 26 14.95 1.19 11.25
N THR A 27 13.82 1.22 10.54
CA THR A 27 13.63 2.07 9.37
C THR A 27 12.90 3.36 9.75
N THR A 28 13.46 4.51 9.36
CA THR A 28 12.77 5.80 9.46
C THR A 28 12.05 6.12 8.15
N VAL A 29 10.75 6.43 8.23
CA VAL A 29 9.88 6.73 7.09
C VAL A 29 9.39 8.16 7.18
N LYS A 30 9.63 8.97 6.14
CA LYS A 30 9.12 10.35 6.06
C LYS A 30 7.63 10.37 5.70
N ILE A 31 6.86 11.21 6.39
CA ILE A 31 5.41 11.39 6.23
C ILE A 31 5.03 12.86 6.07
N GLY A 32 3.79 13.13 5.66
CA GLY A 32 3.20 14.46 5.52
C GLY A 32 3.54 15.16 4.20
N ARG A 33 4.04 14.44 3.19
CA ARG A 33 4.37 15.00 1.88
C ARG A 33 3.32 14.59 0.85
N LYS A 34 2.83 15.54 0.04
CA LYS A 34 1.99 15.21 -1.12
C LYS A 34 2.82 14.41 -2.12
N ARG A 35 2.28 13.29 -2.61
CA ARG A 35 2.94 12.42 -3.59
C ARG A 35 2.17 12.47 -4.91
N SER A 36 2.89 12.67 -6.01
CA SER A 36 2.41 12.36 -7.35
C SER A 36 3.02 11.03 -7.79
N ILE A 37 2.24 10.23 -8.53
CA ILE A 37 2.69 8.95 -9.08
C ILE A 37 2.65 9.07 -10.60
N GLY A 38 3.82 9.13 -11.24
CA GLY A 38 3.91 9.23 -12.71
C GLY A 38 3.61 7.92 -13.43
N GLU A 39 3.85 6.78 -12.78
CA GLU A 39 3.50 5.46 -13.30
C GLU A 39 2.86 4.60 -12.21
N TYR A 40 1.61 4.20 -12.44
CA TYR A 40 0.83 3.39 -11.49
C TYR A 40 1.22 1.91 -11.53
N GLN A 41 1.79 1.45 -12.65
CA GLN A 41 2.08 0.03 -12.90
C GLN A 41 3.15 -0.14 -13.97
N PRO A 42 3.81 -1.31 -14.03
CA PRO A 42 4.64 -1.67 -15.18
C PRO A 42 3.82 -1.58 -16.46
N ARG A 43 4.38 -0.96 -17.51
CA ARG A 43 3.69 -0.83 -18.81
C ARG A 43 3.35 -2.18 -19.45
N LYS A 44 4.04 -3.25 -19.06
CA LYS A 44 3.90 -4.62 -19.58
C LYS A 44 3.55 -5.62 -18.48
N PHE A 45 2.46 -5.40 -17.76
CA PHE A 45 1.94 -6.42 -16.84
C PHE A 45 1.10 -7.46 -17.59
N GLU A 46 1.43 -8.74 -17.42
CA GLU A 46 0.62 -9.85 -17.91
C GLU A 46 0.09 -10.70 -16.76
N LEU A 47 -1.13 -11.21 -16.90
CA LEU A 47 -1.80 -11.99 -15.86
C LEU A 47 -1.23 -13.42 -15.83
N GLU A 48 -0.47 -13.75 -14.79
CA GLU A 48 0.13 -15.07 -14.56
C GLU A 48 -0.91 -16.16 -14.35
N ARG A 49 -0.97 -17.19 -15.22
CA ARG A 49 -2.08 -18.17 -15.33
C ARG A 49 -1.80 -19.55 -14.72
N THR A 50 -0.57 -19.84 -14.37
CA THR A 50 -0.17 -21.09 -13.71
C THR A 50 -0.36 -20.98 -12.20
N ASN A 51 0.09 -21.97 -11.44
CA ASN A 51 0.14 -21.94 -9.96
C ASN A 51 1.56 -21.65 -9.42
N VAL A 52 2.54 -21.43 -10.30
CA VAL A 52 3.92 -21.09 -9.96
C VAL A 52 4.30 -19.86 -10.77
N TRP A 53 4.58 -18.74 -10.08
CA TRP A 53 4.82 -17.43 -10.70
C TRP A 53 6.22 -16.93 -10.43
N SER A 54 6.81 -16.23 -11.39
CA SER A 54 8.14 -15.61 -11.27
C SER A 54 8.07 -14.13 -11.58
N PHE A 55 8.50 -13.29 -10.64
CA PHE A 55 8.52 -11.83 -10.80
C PHE A 55 9.96 -11.29 -10.70
N PRO A 56 10.82 -11.53 -11.70
CA PRO A 56 12.25 -11.21 -11.64
C PRO A 56 12.53 -9.70 -11.50
N GLU A 57 11.64 -8.86 -12.05
CA GLU A 57 11.74 -7.39 -11.96
C GLU A 57 11.08 -6.80 -10.70
N GLY A 58 10.49 -7.65 -9.82
CA GLY A 58 9.71 -7.20 -8.67
C GLY A 58 10.54 -6.68 -7.49
N GLY A 59 11.86 -6.88 -7.52
CA GLY A 59 12.76 -6.63 -6.40
C GLY A 59 13.61 -5.38 -6.59
N GLY A 60 13.01 -4.20 -6.61
CA GLY A 60 13.75 -2.96 -6.38
C GLY A 60 14.27 -2.92 -4.93
N ASN A 61 15.34 -3.66 -4.66
CA ASN A 61 16.08 -3.66 -3.40
C ASN A 61 16.78 -2.31 -3.23
N SER A 62 16.01 -1.29 -2.86
CA SER A 62 16.57 -0.07 -2.28
C SER A 62 16.75 -0.30 -0.78
N PRO A 63 17.95 -0.14 -0.22
CA PRO A 63 18.25 -0.35 1.20
C PRO A 63 17.38 0.45 2.19
N LYS A 64 16.69 1.48 1.69
CA LYS A 64 15.83 2.40 2.46
C LYS A 64 14.34 2.06 2.42
N ARG A 65 13.94 0.91 1.87
CA ARG A 65 12.53 0.48 1.82
C ARG A 65 12.28 -0.56 2.91
N LEU A 66 11.10 -0.51 3.53
CA LEU A 66 10.59 -1.57 4.43
C LEU A 66 10.82 -2.93 3.76
N GLN A 67 11.57 -3.81 4.43
CA GLN A 67 12.07 -5.07 3.88
C GLN A 67 10.95 -6.08 3.61
N GLU A 68 9.86 -6.02 4.37
CA GLU A 68 8.71 -6.92 4.25
C GLU A 68 7.70 -6.38 3.23
N LYS A 69 8.02 -6.52 1.94
CA LYS A 69 7.14 -6.12 0.86
C LYS A 69 6.76 -7.29 -0.01
N LEU A 70 5.46 -7.53 -0.06
CA LEU A 70 4.85 -8.39 -1.06
C LEU A 70 5.12 -7.81 -2.46
N ALA A 71 5.44 -8.67 -3.43
CA ALA A 71 5.64 -8.24 -4.81
C ALA A 71 4.32 -7.67 -5.38
N SER A 72 4.34 -6.40 -5.81
CA SER A 72 3.14 -5.74 -6.36
C SER A 72 2.51 -6.50 -7.52
N GLN A 73 3.33 -7.15 -8.36
CA GLN A 73 2.84 -7.95 -9.49
C GLN A 73 2.05 -9.19 -9.03
N MET A 74 2.49 -9.84 -7.95
CA MET A 74 1.78 -10.98 -7.35
C MET A 74 0.41 -10.55 -6.80
N VAL A 75 0.39 -9.46 -6.03
CA VAL A 75 -0.83 -8.88 -5.46
C VAL A 75 -1.82 -8.51 -6.56
N ARG A 76 -1.35 -7.82 -7.59
CA ARG A 76 -2.14 -7.45 -8.76
C ARG A 76 -2.74 -8.65 -9.47
N ASN A 77 -1.96 -9.71 -9.66
CA ASN A 77 -2.47 -10.93 -10.27
C ASN A 77 -3.66 -11.49 -9.47
N LEU A 78 -3.57 -11.51 -8.15
CA LEU A 78 -4.66 -11.94 -7.28
C LEU A 78 -5.88 -11.01 -7.36
N ILE A 79 -5.68 -9.69 -7.24
CA ILE A 79 -6.78 -8.71 -7.28
C ILE A 79 -7.53 -8.78 -8.61
N LEU A 80 -6.82 -8.84 -9.74
CA LEU A 80 -7.43 -8.91 -11.07
C LEU A 80 -8.16 -10.23 -11.34
N ARG A 81 -7.71 -11.33 -10.73
CA ARG A 81 -8.34 -12.66 -10.87
C ARG A 81 -9.61 -12.80 -10.06
N TYR A 82 -9.62 -12.25 -8.85
CA TYR A 82 -10.62 -12.60 -7.83
C TYR A 82 -11.46 -11.41 -7.34
N SER A 83 -11.33 -10.24 -7.99
CA SER A 83 -12.20 -9.10 -7.71
C SER A 83 -12.50 -8.29 -8.96
N LYS A 84 -13.60 -7.54 -8.91
CA LYS A 84 -13.98 -6.52 -9.90
C LYS A 84 -13.70 -5.12 -9.33
N PRO A 85 -13.59 -4.09 -10.20
CA PRO A 85 -13.62 -2.71 -9.74
C PRO A 85 -14.81 -2.45 -8.79
N GLU A 86 -14.63 -1.54 -7.84
CA GLU A 86 -15.57 -1.19 -6.76
C GLU A 86 -15.83 -2.27 -5.70
N GLU A 87 -15.39 -3.52 -5.90
CA GLU A 87 -15.46 -4.53 -4.85
C GLU A 87 -14.48 -4.22 -3.71
N ARG A 88 -14.75 -4.81 -2.54
CA ARG A 88 -13.99 -4.57 -1.31
C ARG A 88 -13.03 -5.71 -1.02
N ILE A 89 -11.79 -5.37 -0.71
CA ILE A 89 -10.72 -6.29 -0.32
C ILE A 89 -10.33 -6.03 1.13
N LEU A 90 -10.19 -7.10 1.92
CA LEU A 90 -9.72 -7.04 3.30
C LEU A 90 -8.30 -7.60 3.38
N ASP A 91 -7.39 -6.83 3.96
CA ASP A 91 -6.05 -7.26 4.34
C ASP A 91 -5.90 -7.15 5.86
N GLN A 92 -5.91 -8.29 6.55
CA GLN A 92 -5.91 -8.35 8.01
C GLN A 92 -4.52 -8.14 8.63
N ILE A 93 -3.46 -8.14 7.80
CA ILE A 93 -2.06 -7.92 8.22
C ILE A 93 -1.40 -7.06 7.14
N CYS A 94 -1.91 -5.83 7.01
CA CYS A 94 -1.59 -5.00 5.85
C CYS A 94 -0.14 -4.50 5.80
N GLY A 95 0.56 -4.48 6.95
CA GLY A 95 1.97 -4.16 7.05
C GLY A 95 2.34 -2.91 6.25
N SER A 96 3.28 -3.06 5.32
CA SER A 96 3.76 -1.96 4.48
C SER A 96 2.76 -1.42 3.43
N GLY A 97 1.58 -2.05 3.30
CA GLY A 97 0.43 -1.56 2.55
C GLY A 97 0.40 -1.90 1.06
N THR A 98 1.14 -2.91 0.59
CA THR A 98 1.17 -3.26 -0.83
C THR A 98 -0.22 -3.59 -1.39
N VAL A 99 -1.02 -4.38 -0.66
CA VAL A 99 -2.39 -4.74 -1.08
C VAL A 99 -3.27 -3.51 -1.21
N LEU A 100 -3.27 -2.64 -0.19
CA LEU A 100 -4.07 -1.41 -0.18
C LEU A 100 -3.70 -0.49 -1.35
N LYS A 101 -2.39 -0.36 -1.63
CA LYS A 101 -1.90 0.45 -2.75
C LYS A 101 -2.38 -0.11 -4.09
N GLU A 102 -2.26 -1.42 -4.32
CA GLU A 102 -2.74 -2.04 -5.56
C GLU A 102 -4.27 -1.99 -5.65
N CYS A 103 -5.00 -2.10 -4.54
CA CYS A 103 -6.46 -1.91 -4.51
C CYS A 103 -6.83 -0.52 -5.03
N LYS A 104 -6.22 0.53 -4.47
CA LYS A 104 -6.44 1.91 -4.92
C LYS A 104 -6.15 2.02 -6.42
N ILE A 105 -4.95 1.65 -6.87
CA ILE A 105 -4.54 1.74 -8.28
C ILE A 105 -5.52 1.05 -9.23
N LEU A 106 -6.03 -0.12 -8.85
CA LEU A 106 -6.94 -0.92 -9.65
C LEU A 106 -8.41 -0.53 -9.46
N GLY A 107 -8.72 0.50 -8.67
CA GLY A 107 -10.10 0.94 -8.43
C GLY A 107 -10.92 -0.04 -7.59
N ARG A 108 -10.31 -0.64 -6.57
CA ARG A 108 -11.00 -1.43 -5.53
C ARG A 108 -11.09 -0.61 -4.25
N ARG A 109 -12.06 -0.96 -3.41
CA ARG A 109 -12.14 -0.46 -2.03
C ARG A 109 -11.31 -1.39 -1.15
N ASP A 110 -10.61 -0.84 -0.17
CA ASP A 110 -9.77 -1.63 0.72
C ASP A 110 -10.15 -1.43 2.19
N ILE A 111 -9.85 -2.44 3.01
CA ILE A 111 -9.77 -2.35 4.46
C ILE A 111 -8.45 -2.99 4.86
N GLY A 112 -7.55 -2.19 5.44
CA GLY A 112 -6.30 -2.66 6.02
C GLY A 112 -6.34 -2.64 7.53
N VAL A 113 -5.93 -3.74 8.15
CA VAL A 113 -5.73 -3.86 9.60
C VAL A 113 -4.29 -4.26 9.86
N ASP A 114 -3.69 -3.68 10.89
CA ASP A 114 -2.38 -4.07 11.41
C ASP A 114 -2.32 -3.73 12.90
N ILE A 115 -1.52 -4.48 13.66
CA ILE A 115 -1.31 -4.20 15.09
C ILE A 115 -0.33 -3.04 15.28
N ASN A 116 0.59 -2.84 14.34
CA ASN A 116 1.58 -1.79 14.40
C ASN A 116 0.97 -0.49 13.83
N TYR A 117 0.74 0.46 14.72
CA TYR A 117 0.11 1.73 14.39
C TYR A 117 0.97 2.59 13.43
N ASP A 118 2.30 2.42 13.42
CA ASP A 118 3.17 3.12 12.49
C ASP A 118 3.00 2.60 11.05
N TYR A 119 2.69 1.30 10.86
CA TYR A 119 2.31 0.79 9.55
C TYR A 119 1.02 1.45 9.05
N ILE A 120 0.01 1.58 9.92
CA ILE A 120 -1.25 2.27 9.59
C ILE A 120 -0.99 3.72 9.15
N ASN A 121 -0.24 4.49 9.94
CA ASN A 121 0.10 5.87 9.59
C ASN A 121 0.92 5.99 8.29
N ALA A 122 1.88 5.08 8.08
CA ALA A 122 2.65 5.03 6.84
C ALA A 122 1.77 4.74 5.62
N ASN A 123 0.74 3.90 5.78
CA ASN A 123 -0.17 3.54 4.71
C ASN A 123 -1.11 4.70 4.37
N PHE A 124 -1.65 5.43 5.35
CA PHE A 124 -2.41 6.66 5.08
C PHE A 124 -1.58 7.67 4.27
N ASP A 125 -0.32 7.88 4.65
CA ASP A 125 0.60 8.74 3.88
C ASP A 125 0.86 8.22 2.46
N ARG A 126 1.10 6.92 2.32
CA ARG A 126 1.36 6.28 1.03
C ARG A 126 0.19 6.32 0.07
N LEU A 127 -1.03 6.21 0.61
CA LEU A 127 -2.26 6.20 -0.16
C LEU A 127 -2.76 7.62 -0.45
N ASN A 128 -2.18 8.66 0.16
CA ASN A 128 -2.50 10.06 -0.09
C ASN A 128 -1.83 10.60 -1.39
N PHE A 129 -2.19 10.01 -2.52
CA PHE A 129 -1.85 10.48 -3.86
C PHE A 129 -3.10 10.62 -4.72
N ASP A 130 -3.03 11.55 -5.67
CA ASP A 130 -4.05 11.78 -6.69
C ASP A 130 -3.73 10.99 -7.96
N TYR A 131 -4.75 10.73 -8.78
CA TYR A 131 -4.54 10.25 -10.14
C TYR A 131 -4.06 11.43 -11.01
N THR A 132 -2.80 11.45 -11.40
CA THR A 132 -2.27 12.31 -12.46
C THR A 132 -2.74 11.73 -13.79
N HIS A 133 -3.61 12.47 -14.46
CA HIS A 133 -4.11 12.19 -15.81
C HIS A 133 -3.00 12.21 -16.86
#